data_AF-A0A419YSE6-F1
#
_entry.id   AF-A0A419YSE6-F1
#
_cell.length_a   1.000
_cell.length_b   1.000
_cell.length_c   1.000
_cell.angle_alpha   90.00
_cell.angle_beta   90.00
_cell.angle_gamma   90.00
#
_symmetry.space_group_name_H-M   'P 1'
#
loop_
_entity.id
_entity.type
_entity.pdbx_description
1 polymer ?
#
loop_
_entity_poly.entity_id
_entity_poly.type
_entity_poly.pdbx_seq_one_letter_code
_entity_poly.pdbx_strand_id
1 'polypeptide(L)'
;MSGIELARALHEEAVRPLLESAYPQLRYAAARIGAGSEVLGFDTARSADHDWGPRLQLFLTPEDARRHGRAITELLAERLPRRIRGWSTHYRRTGDPLNPVSHLEPAHGPVVDHRVTVHDLPGWLTTHLDPRAARWTDTAPTPTDWLALPQQRLAEFTGGAVFHDDLGLLTATRARLAHYPDQVRRYLLASQWQRIAQEEAFVGRCAEVDDDLGAAVVTARLVRDLMRLAFLMHRCYAPYSKWLGSAFARLDTDPALAPALRAALAAPDHASRERHLCEAYESAARTHNSLGLTEPLDPTRRSYHSRPYQVLHADRFAQALRRTVTDPELRDLPLIGAVDQWADNTDLLGRPDIVHAAVDTLTGR
;
A
#
# COMPACT_ATOMS: atom_id res chain seq x y z
N MET A 1 -6.91 -3.96 22.39
CA MET A 1 -8.01 -3.76 21.43
C MET A 1 -7.47 -2.92 20.30
N SER A 2 -7.52 -3.43 19.08
CA SER A 2 -7.11 -2.69 17.87
C SER A 2 -8.21 -1.74 17.39
N GLY A 3 -7.86 -0.78 16.54
CA GLY A 3 -8.82 0.12 15.92
C GLY A 3 -9.84 -0.61 15.02
N ILE A 4 -9.46 -1.73 14.39
CA ILE A 4 -10.40 -2.56 13.61
C ILE A 4 -11.43 -3.24 14.53
N GLU A 5 -11.00 -3.79 15.66
CA GLU A 5 -11.92 -4.39 16.64
C GLU A 5 -12.90 -3.35 17.19
N LEU A 6 -12.40 -2.12 17.44
CA LEU A 6 -13.23 -1.03 17.92
C LEU A 6 -14.22 -0.52 16.85
N ALA A 7 -13.80 -0.46 15.59
CA ALA A 7 -14.68 -0.15 14.46
C ALA A 7 -15.78 -1.21 14.27
N ARG A 8 -15.45 -2.49 14.45
CA ARG A 8 -16.42 -3.59 14.44
C ARG A 8 -17.43 -3.45 15.58
N ALA A 9 -16.97 -3.20 16.80
CA ALA A 9 -17.83 -2.96 17.96
C ALA A 9 -18.78 -1.78 17.72
N LEU A 10 -18.28 -0.66 17.17
CA LEU A 10 -19.12 0.48 16.79
C LEU A 10 -20.22 0.10 15.79
N HIS A 11 -19.89 -0.71 14.78
CA HIS A 11 -20.87 -1.18 13.80
C HIS A 11 -21.95 -2.04 14.45
N GLU A 12 -21.53 -3.10 15.12
CA GLU A 12 -22.41 -4.16 15.64
C GLU A 12 -23.26 -3.67 16.82
N GLU A 13 -22.69 -2.87 17.72
CA GLU A 13 -23.37 -2.44 18.95
C GLU A 13 -24.22 -1.17 18.79
N ALA A 14 -23.95 -0.35 17.77
CA ALA A 14 -24.59 0.96 17.65
C ALA A 14 -25.08 1.29 16.24
N VAL A 15 -24.21 1.31 15.23
CA VAL A 15 -24.59 1.79 13.89
C VAL A 15 -25.64 0.88 13.25
N ARG A 16 -25.44 -0.44 13.26
CA ARG A 16 -26.35 -1.41 12.64
C ARG A 16 -27.76 -1.38 13.26
N PRO A 17 -27.94 -1.46 14.60
CA PRO A 17 -29.28 -1.34 15.21
C PRO A 17 -30.00 -0.03 14.89
N LEU A 18 -29.27 1.10 14.84
CA LEU A 18 -29.86 2.41 14.51
C LEU A 18 -30.33 2.47 13.05
N LEU A 19 -29.55 1.93 12.12
CA LEU A 19 -29.93 1.86 10.71
C LEU A 19 -31.10 0.91 10.49
N GLU A 20 -31.10 -0.27 11.12
CA GLU A 20 -32.21 -1.23 11.02
C GLU A 20 -33.53 -0.64 11.54
N SER A 21 -33.48 0.17 12.61
CA SER A 21 -34.68 0.81 13.15
C SER A 21 -35.19 1.98 12.29
N ALA A 22 -34.29 2.84 11.80
CA ALA A 22 -34.67 4.07 11.11
C ALA A 22 -34.86 3.87 9.59
N TYR A 23 -34.16 2.89 9.01
CA TYR A 23 -34.11 2.61 7.58
C TYR A 23 -34.13 1.09 7.32
N PRO A 24 -35.21 0.36 7.69
CA PRO A 24 -35.25 -1.10 7.66
C PRO A 24 -35.06 -1.73 6.27
N GLN A 25 -35.24 -0.96 5.20
CA GLN A 25 -35.08 -1.41 3.81
C GLN A 25 -33.77 -0.94 3.17
N LEU A 26 -32.95 -0.17 3.89
CA LEU A 26 -31.71 0.37 3.36
C LEU A 26 -30.66 -0.73 3.27
N ARG A 27 -30.18 -0.98 2.04
CA ARG A 27 -29.02 -1.83 1.78
C ARG A 27 -27.76 -0.99 1.82
N TYR A 28 -26.74 -1.49 2.50
CA TYR A 28 -25.48 -0.80 2.62
C TYR A 28 -24.31 -1.77 2.81
N ALA A 29 -23.10 -1.26 2.67
CA ALA A 29 -21.90 -1.90 3.19
C ALA A 29 -21.32 -1.06 4.33
N ALA A 30 -20.69 -1.71 5.30
CA ALA A 30 -19.94 -1.08 6.37
C ALA A 30 -18.53 -1.66 6.42
N ALA A 31 -17.53 -0.79 6.45
CA ALA A 31 -16.14 -1.20 6.45
C ALA A 31 -15.24 -0.22 7.19
N ARG A 32 -14.06 -0.68 7.60
CA ARG A 32 -12.95 0.16 8.02
C ARG A 32 -11.82 -0.01 7.00
N ILE A 33 -11.71 0.94 6.07
CA ILE A 33 -10.72 0.97 4.97
C ILE A 33 -10.18 2.39 4.71
N GLY A 34 -9.11 2.52 3.92
CA GLY A 34 -8.45 3.80 3.65
C GLY A 34 -7.34 4.10 4.66
N ALA A 35 -6.95 5.36 4.81
CA ALA A 35 -5.85 5.76 5.68
C ALA A 35 -6.09 5.40 7.15
N GLY A 36 -5.04 4.93 7.85
CA GLY A 36 -5.04 4.63 9.29
C GLY A 36 -4.08 3.49 9.63
N SER A 37 -3.37 3.57 10.77
CA SER A 37 -2.45 2.50 11.18
C SER A 37 -3.18 1.20 11.51
N GLU A 38 -4.41 1.29 12.01
CA GLU A 38 -5.26 0.16 12.36
C GLU A 38 -5.69 -0.65 11.12
N VAL A 39 -5.79 0.00 9.96
CA VAL A 39 -6.23 -0.63 8.71
C VAL A 39 -5.23 -1.69 8.25
N LEU A 40 -3.94 -1.51 8.54
CA LEU A 40 -2.88 -2.46 8.21
C LEU A 40 -2.38 -3.24 9.46
N GLY A 41 -3.06 -3.08 10.60
CA GLY A 41 -2.70 -3.73 11.86
C GLY A 41 -1.35 -3.27 12.44
N PHE A 42 -1.00 -1.99 12.27
CA PHE A 42 0.20 -1.36 12.83
C PHE A 42 -0.13 -0.32 13.90
N ASP A 43 -1.37 -0.22 14.34
CA ASP A 43 -1.74 0.68 15.41
C ASP A 43 -1.09 0.26 16.73
N THR A 44 -0.72 1.27 17.50
CA THR A 44 -0.11 1.10 18.82
C THR A 44 -0.88 1.95 19.83
N ALA A 45 -0.53 1.86 21.11
CA ALA A 45 -1.11 2.75 22.12
C ALA A 45 -0.93 4.24 21.77
N ARG A 46 0.15 4.61 21.08
CA ARG A 46 0.37 5.98 20.61
C ARG A 46 -0.65 6.42 19.58
N SER A 47 -1.10 5.53 18.68
CA SER A 47 -2.05 5.87 17.61
C SER A 47 -3.34 6.50 18.10
N ALA A 48 -3.74 6.27 19.36
CA ALA A 48 -4.91 6.88 19.97
C ALA A 48 -4.81 8.41 20.16
N ASP A 49 -3.64 9.01 19.93
CA ASP A 49 -3.44 10.46 20.04
C ASP A 49 -4.10 11.25 18.91
N HIS A 50 -4.32 10.68 17.72
CA HIS A 50 -5.07 11.29 16.62
C HIS A 50 -5.59 10.28 15.60
N ASP A 51 -6.71 10.61 14.96
CA ASP A 51 -7.33 9.88 13.84
C ASP A 51 -7.58 8.38 14.04
N TRP A 52 -7.56 7.92 15.29
CA TRP A 52 -7.85 6.56 15.72
C TRP A 52 -9.09 6.54 16.63
N GLY A 53 -9.79 5.42 16.72
CA GLY A 53 -10.94 5.24 17.61
C GLY A 53 -12.14 4.59 16.93
N PRO A 54 -13.35 4.72 17.51
CA PRO A 54 -14.58 4.20 16.91
C PRO A 54 -14.93 4.97 15.63
N ARG A 55 -14.58 4.40 14.47
CA ARG A 55 -14.85 5.00 13.15
C ARG A 55 -15.01 3.94 12.07
N LEU A 56 -15.83 4.24 11.06
CA LEU A 56 -16.02 3.37 9.90
C LEU A 56 -16.60 4.15 8.70
N GLN A 57 -16.61 3.52 7.55
CA GLN A 57 -17.28 3.99 6.34
C GLN A 57 -18.56 3.18 6.11
N LEU A 58 -19.64 3.86 5.75
CA LEU A 58 -20.86 3.29 5.19
C LEU A 58 -20.87 3.57 3.69
N PHE A 59 -21.15 2.55 2.89
CA PHE A 59 -21.28 2.64 1.44
C PHE A 59 -22.71 2.31 1.03
N LEU A 60 -23.36 3.25 0.37
CA LEU A 60 -24.73 3.15 -0.11
C LEU A 60 -24.71 3.14 -1.65
N THR A 61 -25.87 2.90 -2.26
CA THR A 61 -26.04 3.22 -3.69
C THR A 61 -25.88 4.73 -3.90
N PRO A 62 -25.49 5.20 -5.10
CA PRO A 62 -25.41 6.64 -5.38
C PRO A 62 -26.72 7.38 -5.13
N GLU A 63 -27.86 6.74 -5.38
CA GLU A 63 -29.18 7.32 -5.11
C GLU A 63 -29.44 7.44 -3.61
N ASP A 64 -29.21 6.37 -2.84
CA ASP A 64 -29.45 6.36 -1.40
C ASP A 64 -28.45 7.26 -0.65
N ALA A 65 -27.20 7.33 -1.09
CA ALA A 65 -26.20 8.24 -0.52
C ALA A 65 -26.66 9.71 -0.64
N ARG A 66 -27.16 10.11 -1.83
CA ARG A 66 -27.73 11.46 -2.04
C ARG A 66 -29.00 11.69 -1.23
N ARG A 67 -29.88 10.69 -1.17
CA ARG A 67 -31.20 10.80 -0.54
C ARG A 67 -31.13 10.79 0.99
N HIS A 68 -30.28 9.93 1.56
CA HIS A 68 -30.28 9.61 2.98
C HIS A 68 -28.98 9.98 3.71
N GLY A 69 -27.86 10.21 3.00
CA GLY A 69 -26.55 10.30 3.65
C GLY A 69 -26.42 11.39 4.72
N ARG A 70 -26.99 12.58 4.46
CA ARG A 70 -27.03 13.67 5.46
C ARG A 70 -27.87 13.28 6.68
N ALA A 71 -29.08 12.77 6.45
CA ALA A 71 -29.99 12.38 7.52
C ALA A 71 -29.43 11.22 8.37
N ILE A 72 -28.72 10.26 7.75
CA ILE A 72 -28.01 9.19 8.47
C ILE A 72 -26.90 9.77 9.36
N THR A 73 -26.13 10.73 8.84
CA THR A 73 -25.07 11.39 9.61
C THR A 73 -25.65 12.13 10.83
N GLU A 74 -26.74 12.88 10.64
CA GLU A 74 -27.44 13.60 11.72
C GLU A 74 -28.03 12.63 12.76
N LEU A 75 -28.69 11.55 12.31
CA LEU A 75 -29.21 10.49 13.18
C LEU A 75 -28.11 9.88 14.06
N LEU A 76 -26.96 9.55 13.48
CA LEU A 76 -25.84 8.96 14.22
C LEU A 76 -25.22 9.96 15.19
N ALA A 77 -25.12 11.24 14.83
CA ALA A 77 -24.67 12.30 15.74
C ALA A 77 -25.56 12.42 16.98
N GLU A 78 -26.87 12.27 16.82
CA GLU A 78 -27.85 12.38 17.91
C GLU A 78 -27.95 11.10 18.76
N ARG A 79 -27.79 9.92 18.14
CA ARG A 79 -28.20 8.64 18.73
C ARG A 79 -27.06 7.69 19.05
N LEU A 80 -25.84 7.91 18.55
CA LEU A 80 -24.72 7.07 18.94
C LEU A 80 -24.46 7.18 20.45
N PRO A 81 -24.10 6.07 21.12
CA PRO A 81 -23.65 6.14 22.50
C PRO A 81 -22.39 7.02 22.57
N ARG A 82 -22.24 7.77 23.66
CA ARG A 82 -21.05 8.64 23.87
C ARG A 82 -19.74 7.86 23.94
N ARG A 83 -19.82 6.56 24.23
CA ARG A 83 -18.67 5.66 24.28
C ARG A 83 -18.99 4.29 23.67
N ILE A 84 -17.99 3.71 23.02
CA ILE A 84 -17.96 2.31 22.60
C ILE A 84 -16.75 1.67 23.26
N ARG A 85 -16.97 0.59 24.01
CA ARG A 85 -15.89 -0.17 24.69
C ARG A 85 -14.90 0.72 25.47
N GLY A 86 -15.42 1.77 26.12
CA GLY A 86 -14.64 2.72 26.92
C GLY A 86 -14.10 3.93 26.15
N TRP A 87 -14.08 3.90 24.82
CA TRP A 87 -13.57 4.98 23.96
C TRP A 87 -14.67 5.95 23.55
N SER A 88 -14.36 7.25 23.47
CA SER A 88 -15.33 8.25 23.01
C SER A 88 -15.73 8.02 21.56
N THR A 89 -16.98 8.34 21.22
CA THR A 89 -17.45 8.44 19.83
C THR A 89 -17.41 9.86 19.28
N HIS A 90 -17.02 10.83 20.12
CA HIS A 90 -16.89 12.24 19.76
C HIS A 90 -15.43 12.58 19.43
N TYR A 91 -15.25 13.22 18.28
CA TYR A 91 -13.99 13.69 17.76
C TYR A 91 -13.96 15.22 17.73
N ARG A 92 -12.91 15.83 18.26
CA ARG A 92 -12.62 17.25 18.04
C ARG A 92 -11.70 17.40 16.84
N ARG A 93 -12.10 18.25 15.90
CA ARG A 93 -11.24 18.71 14.80
C ARG A 93 -10.42 19.90 15.27
N THR A 94 -9.20 20.04 14.77
CA THR A 94 -8.35 21.21 15.03
C THR A 94 -8.94 22.50 14.46
N GLY A 95 -9.69 22.40 13.35
CA GLY A 95 -10.15 23.56 12.57
C GLY A 95 -9.04 24.19 11.72
N ASP A 96 -7.82 23.67 11.78
CA ASP A 96 -6.67 24.14 11.04
C ASP A 96 -6.57 23.38 9.70
N PRO A 97 -6.68 24.07 8.54
CA PRO A 97 -6.53 23.44 7.23
C PRO A 97 -5.16 22.78 7.03
N LEU A 98 -4.12 23.24 7.72
CA LEU A 98 -2.76 22.67 7.65
C LEU A 98 -2.55 21.50 8.61
N ASN A 99 -3.49 21.28 9.54
CA ASN A 99 -3.45 20.16 10.49
C ASN A 99 -4.82 19.47 10.55
N PRO A 100 -5.21 18.70 9.52
CA PRO A 100 -6.56 18.16 9.39
C PRO A 100 -6.89 16.99 10.32
N VAL A 101 -6.04 16.71 11.32
CA VAL A 101 -6.21 15.57 12.22
C VAL A 101 -7.38 15.78 13.20
N SER A 102 -7.95 14.68 13.66
CA SER A 102 -9.01 14.68 14.67
C SER A 102 -8.59 13.94 15.93
N HIS A 103 -9.07 14.39 17.09
CA HIS A 103 -8.73 13.81 18.40
C HIS A 103 -9.98 13.31 19.11
N LEU A 104 -9.88 12.18 19.81
CA LEU A 104 -10.96 11.72 20.68
C LEU A 104 -11.10 12.63 21.90
N GLU A 105 -12.32 13.08 22.17
CA GLU A 105 -12.64 13.88 23.36
C GLU A 105 -13.97 13.45 23.98
N PRO A 106 -14.19 13.64 25.29
CA PRO A 106 -15.48 13.40 25.89
C PRO A 106 -16.59 14.22 25.22
N ALA A 107 -17.72 13.58 24.92
CA ALA A 107 -18.89 14.28 24.41
C ALA A 107 -19.58 15.08 25.53
N HIS A 108 -19.59 16.42 25.42
CA HIS A 108 -20.26 17.29 26.39
C HIS A 108 -21.64 17.79 25.93
N GLY A 109 -21.91 17.81 24.62
CA GLY A 109 -23.17 18.30 24.03
C GLY A 109 -24.26 17.23 23.87
N PRO A 110 -25.42 17.59 23.30
CA PRO A 110 -26.51 16.64 23.00
C PRO A 110 -26.15 15.67 21.86
N VAL A 111 -25.21 16.06 20.99
CA VAL A 111 -24.76 15.29 19.83
C VAL A 111 -23.26 14.99 19.91
N VAL A 112 -22.79 14.00 19.14
CA VAL A 112 -21.39 13.66 18.94
C VAL A 112 -20.91 14.02 17.53
N ASP A 113 -19.69 14.54 17.37
CA ASP A 113 -19.02 14.59 16.06
C ASP A 113 -18.32 13.24 15.86
N HIS A 114 -19.02 12.30 15.23
CA HIS A 114 -18.49 10.95 15.00
C HIS A 114 -17.72 10.85 13.69
N ARG A 115 -16.90 9.80 13.58
CA ARG A 115 -16.15 9.47 12.34
C ARG A 115 -16.77 8.29 11.57
N VAL A 116 -18.06 8.03 11.75
CA VAL A 116 -18.88 7.28 10.78
C VAL A 116 -19.15 8.18 9.57
N THR A 117 -18.69 7.77 8.38
CA THR A 117 -18.84 8.58 7.15
C THR A 117 -19.68 7.83 6.13
N VAL A 118 -20.49 8.55 5.35
CA VAL A 118 -21.40 7.97 4.35
C VAL A 118 -20.90 8.32 2.96
N HIS A 119 -20.78 7.31 2.09
CA HIS A 119 -20.28 7.44 0.72
C HIS A 119 -21.12 6.60 -0.25
N ASP A 120 -21.01 6.87 -1.54
CA ASP A 120 -21.18 5.86 -2.58
C ASP A 120 -19.81 5.30 -2.99
N LEU A 121 -19.76 4.01 -3.32
CA LEU A 121 -18.48 3.35 -3.62
C LEU A 121 -17.78 3.95 -4.86
N PRO A 122 -18.45 4.18 -6.01
CA PRO A 122 -17.80 4.79 -7.18
C PRO A 122 -17.13 6.14 -6.86
N GLY A 123 -17.83 7.04 -6.17
CA GLY A 123 -17.27 8.33 -5.76
C GLY A 123 -16.09 8.19 -4.81
N TRP A 124 -16.18 7.29 -3.83
CA TRP A 124 -15.08 7.04 -2.91
C TRP A 124 -13.83 6.53 -3.63
N LEU A 125 -13.99 5.56 -4.54
CA LEU A 125 -12.90 5.03 -5.35
C LEU A 125 -12.24 6.13 -6.19
N THR A 126 -13.05 6.99 -6.84
CA THR A 126 -12.57 8.12 -7.63
C THR A 126 -11.70 9.08 -6.81
N THR A 127 -12.13 9.39 -5.59
CA THR A 127 -11.39 10.31 -4.71
C THR A 127 -10.12 9.69 -4.12
N HIS A 128 -10.13 8.38 -3.81
CA HIS A 128 -9.07 7.78 -2.98
C HIS A 128 -8.07 6.93 -3.76
N LEU A 129 -8.46 6.38 -4.91
CA LEU A 129 -7.62 5.49 -5.70
C LEU A 129 -7.17 6.15 -7.01
N ASP A 130 -8.12 6.55 -7.86
CA ASP A 130 -7.83 7.04 -9.21
C ASP A 130 -9.05 7.74 -9.84
N PRO A 131 -8.91 8.81 -10.64
CA PRO A 131 -10.05 9.48 -11.29
C PRO A 131 -10.95 8.55 -12.12
N ARG A 132 -10.38 7.46 -12.63
CA ARG A 132 -11.05 6.46 -13.45
C ARG A 132 -11.66 5.33 -12.60
N ALA A 133 -11.43 5.30 -11.29
CA ALA A 133 -11.73 4.15 -10.43
C ALA A 133 -13.21 3.84 -10.24
N ALA A 134 -14.11 4.81 -10.50
CA ALA A 134 -15.55 4.58 -10.46
C ALA A 134 -15.99 3.37 -11.31
N ARG A 135 -15.38 3.14 -12.48
CA ARG A 135 -15.75 2.02 -13.37
C ARG A 135 -15.30 0.65 -12.83
N TRP A 136 -14.43 0.63 -11.83
CA TRP A 136 -13.84 -0.61 -11.33
C TRP A 136 -14.76 -1.41 -10.41
N THR A 137 -15.94 -0.86 -10.11
CA THR A 137 -17.07 -1.61 -9.54
C THR A 137 -17.51 -2.73 -10.47
N ASP A 138 -17.49 -2.47 -11.78
CA ASP A 138 -18.03 -3.36 -12.81
C ASP A 138 -16.92 -4.02 -13.66
N THR A 139 -15.80 -3.32 -13.86
CA THR A 139 -14.74 -3.73 -14.80
C THR A 139 -13.37 -3.77 -14.13
N ALA A 140 -12.43 -4.57 -14.67
CA ALA A 140 -11.04 -4.56 -14.20
C ALA A 140 -10.31 -3.28 -14.63
N PRO A 141 -9.39 -2.74 -13.81
CA PRO A 141 -8.47 -1.71 -14.26
C PRO A 141 -7.63 -2.21 -15.44
N THR A 142 -7.33 -1.33 -16.39
CA THR A 142 -6.39 -1.63 -17.48
C THR A 142 -4.96 -1.79 -16.93
N PRO A 143 -4.04 -2.41 -17.69
CA PRO A 143 -2.63 -2.43 -17.30
C PRO A 143 -2.07 -1.05 -16.95
N THR A 144 -2.36 0.00 -17.72
CA THR A 144 -1.92 1.37 -17.41
C THR A 144 -2.57 1.92 -16.13
N ASP A 145 -3.87 1.67 -15.90
CA ASP A 145 -4.54 2.09 -14.67
C ASP A 145 -3.82 1.51 -13.43
N TRP A 146 -3.37 0.24 -13.50
CA TRP A 146 -2.61 -0.38 -12.42
C TRP A 146 -1.27 0.29 -12.14
N LEU A 147 -0.61 0.85 -13.16
CA LEU A 147 0.65 1.57 -12.98
C LEU A 147 0.46 2.93 -12.28
N ALA A 148 -0.77 3.48 -12.34
CA ALA A 148 -1.14 4.71 -11.66
C ALA A 148 -1.59 4.51 -10.20
N LEU A 149 -1.72 3.28 -9.71
CA LEU A 149 -2.15 3.00 -8.35
C LEU A 149 -0.95 2.82 -7.39
N PRO A 150 -0.71 3.76 -6.45
CA PRO A 150 0.29 3.55 -5.41
C PRO A 150 -0.08 2.32 -4.56
N GLN A 151 0.89 1.45 -4.30
CA GLN A 151 0.73 0.23 -3.51
C GLN A 151 0.11 0.51 -2.15
N GLN A 152 0.48 1.62 -1.51
CA GLN A 152 -0.11 2.00 -0.22
C GLN A 152 -1.63 2.23 -0.32
N ARG A 153 -2.14 2.82 -1.39
CA ARG A 153 -3.60 3.03 -1.57
C ARG A 153 -4.31 1.70 -1.76
N LEU A 154 -3.70 0.79 -2.52
CA LEU A 154 -4.18 -0.58 -2.67
C LEU A 154 -4.15 -1.34 -1.33
N ALA A 155 -3.08 -1.20 -0.55
CA ALA A 155 -2.96 -1.79 0.79
C ALA A 155 -4.05 -1.27 1.74
N GLU A 156 -4.30 0.04 1.75
CA GLU A 156 -5.34 0.68 2.57
C GLU A 156 -6.77 0.25 2.18
N PHE A 157 -7.01 0.02 0.89
CA PHE A 157 -8.30 -0.44 0.40
C PHE A 157 -8.54 -1.93 0.72
N THR A 158 -7.49 -2.75 0.63
CA THR A 158 -7.59 -4.21 0.70
C THR A 158 -7.24 -4.82 2.06
N GLY A 159 -6.46 -4.12 2.90
CA GLY A 159 -5.98 -4.61 4.20
C GLY A 159 -6.93 -4.42 5.39
N GLY A 160 -7.88 -3.49 5.28
CA GLY A 160 -8.89 -3.23 6.33
C GLY A 160 -9.98 -4.29 6.43
N ALA A 161 -11.07 -4.00 7.13
CA ALA A 161 -12.16 -4.96 7.36
C ALA A 161 -13.47 -4.53 6.71
N VAL A 162 -14.24 -5.48 6.19
CA VAL A 162 -15.67 -5.33 5.85
C VAL A 162 -16.48 -6.01 6.95
N PHE A 163 -17.43 -5.29 7.53
CA PHE A 163 -18.31 -5.79 8.60
C PHE A 163 -19.67 -6.22 8.06
N HIS A 164 -20.10 -5.57 6.98
CA HIS A 164 -21.40 -5.77 6.35
C HIS A 164 -21.32 -5.37 4.88
N ASP A 165 -22.01 -6.04 3.97
CA ASP A 165 -22.05 -5.70 2.53
C ASP A 165 -23.25 -6.33 1.82
N ASP A 166 -24.46 -5.79 2.02
CA ASP A 166 -25.67 -6.29 1.35
C ASP A 166 -25.63 -6.10 -0.18
N LEU A 167 -24.86 -5.11 -0.64
CA LEU A 167 -24.73 -4.80 -2.06
C LEU A 167 -23.75 -5.74 -2.77
N GLY A 168 -22.84 -6.38 -2.02
CA GLY A 168 -21.74 -7.22 -2.52
C GLY A 168 -20.67 -6.46 -3.32
N LEU A 169 -20.92 -5.19 -3.65
CA LEU A 169 -20.10 -4.41 -4.56
C LEU A 169 -18.74 -4.06 -3.97
N LEU A 170 -18.69 -3.74 -2.67
CA LEU A 170 -17.43 -3.43 -1.99
C LEU A 170 -16.53 -4.66 -1.93
N THR A 171 -17.09 -5.81 -1.54
CA THR A 171 -16.38 -7.08 -1.45
C THR A 171 -15.87 -7.52 -2.82
N ALA A 172 -16.71 -7.45 -3.86
CA ALA A 172 -16.33 -7.79 -5.23
C ALA A 172 -15.20 -6.86 -5.75
N THR A 173 -15.30 -5.56 -5.50
CA THR A 173 -14.27 -4.59 -5.91
C THR A 173 -12.95 -4.82 -5.19
N ARG A 174 -13.00 -5.12 -3.88
CA ARG A 174 -11.80 -5.47 -3.10
C ARG A 174 -11.14 -6.74 -3.60
N ALA A 175 -11.92 -7.77 -3.96
CA ALA A 175 -11.38 -9.00 -4.53
C ALA A 175 -10.68 -8.74 -5.88
N ARG A 176 -11.28 -7.90 -6.73
CA ARG A 176 -10.70 -7.48 -8.02
C ARG A 176 -9.39 -6.70 -7.86
N LEU A 177 -9.26 -5.92 -6.79
CA LEU A 177 -8.08 -5.12 -6.49
C LEU A 177 -7.11 -5.78 -5.49
N ALA A 178 -7.34 -7.04 -5.11
CA ALA A 178 -6.58 -7.72 -4.05
C ALA A 178 -5.11 -7.97 -4.47
N HIS A 179 -4.89 -8.25 -5.76
CA HIS A 179 -3.57 -8.53 -6.30
C HIS A 179 -3.44 -7.96 -7.71
N TYR A 180 -2.21 -7.60 -8.10
CA TYR A 180 -1.91 -7.26 -9.48
C TYR A 180 -2.24 -8.43 -10.42
N PRO A 181 -2.83 -8.16 -11.60
CA PRO A 181 -2.89 -9.12 -12.69
C PRO A 181 -1.49 -9.60 -13.07
N ASP A 182 -1.38 -10.84 -13.54
CA ASP A 182 -0.09 -11.50 -13.77
C ASP A 182 0.85 -10.73 -14.71
N GLN A 183 0.33 -10.16 -15.80
CA GLN A 183 1.14 -9.39 -16.75
C GLN A 183 1.66 -8.08 -16.15
N VAL A 184 0.83 -7.37 -15.37
CA VAL A 184 1.24 -6.19 -14.61
C VAL A 184 2.31 -6.57 -13.59
N ARG A 185 2.09 -7.64 -12.81
CA ARG A 185 3.05 -8.11 -11.80
C ARG A 185 4.41 -8.46 -12.41
N ARG A 186 4.43 -9.15 -13.55
CA ARG A 186 5.68 -9.50 -14.28
C ARG A 186 6.44 -8.23 -14.72
N TYR A 187 5.73 -7.24 -15.26
CA TYR A 187 6.32 -5.94 -15.60
C TYR A 187 6.87 -5.21 -14.37
N LEU A 188 6.12 -5.15 -13.26
CA LEU A 188 6.58 -4.49 -12.02
C LEU A 188 7.80 -5.17 -11.40
N LEU A 189 7.83 -6.51 -11.42
CA LEU A 189 9.00 -7.30 -10.99
C LEU A 189 10.21 -7.02 -11.90
N ALA A 190 10.01 -6.95 -13.22
CA ALA A 190 11.09 -6.63 -14.16
C ALA A 190 11.67 -5.23 -13.89
N SER A 191 10.79 -4.24 -13.70
CA SER A 191 11.18 -2.87 -13.35
C SER A 191 11.88 -2.80 -11.99
N GLN A 192 11.44 -3.57 -11.00
CA GLN A 192 12.08 -3.61 -9.69
C GLN A 192 13.50 -4.21 -9.75
N TRP A 193 13.69 -5.29 -10.51
CA TRP A 193 15.02 -5.84 -10.77
C TRP A 193 15.91 -4.86 -11.54
N GLN A 194 15.35 -4.14 -12.53
CA GLN A 194 16.08 -3.14 -13.31
C GLN A 194 16.60 -2.01 -12.42
N ARG A 195 15.81 -1.57 -11.43
CA ARG A 195 16.23 -0.56 -10.43
C ARG A 195 17.42 -1.05 -9.60
N ILE A 196 17.39 -2.30 -9.14
CA ILE A 196 18.50 -2.90 -8.40
C ILE A 196 19.75 -2.96 -9.28
N ALA A 197 19.62 -3.40 -10.54
CA ALA A 197 20.73 -3.50 -11.48
C ALA A 197 21.41 -2.15 -11.76
N GLN A 198 20.65 -1.06 -11.75
CA GLN A 198 21.17 0.29 -12.00
C GLN A 198 22.06 0.80 -10.85
N GLU A 199 21.93 0.27 -9.63
CA GLU A 199 22.65 0.75 -8.45
C GLU A 199 23.57 -0.30 -7.80
N GLU A 200 23.43 -1.60 -8.10
CA GLU A 200 24.16 -2.66 -7.38
C GLU A 200 25.68 -2.52 -7.43
N ALA A 201 26.21 -1.93 -8.51
CA ALA A 201 27.63 -1.62 -8.67
C ALA A 201 28.09 -0.35 -7.93
N PHE A 202 27.17 0.55 -7.57
CA PHE A 202 27.53 1.88 -7.05
C PHE A 202 28.11 1.82 -5.65
N VAL A 203 27.76 0.82 -4.83
CA VAL A 203 28.39 0.62 -3.51
C VAL A 203 29.90 0.35 -3.67
N GLY A 204 30.28 -0.48 -4.64
CA GLY A 204 31.69 -0.72 -4.98
C GLY A 204 32.36 0.51 -5.61
N ARG A 205 31.62 1.31 -6.38
CA ARG A 205 32.13 2.58 -6.93
C ARG A 205 32.44 3.62 -5.85
N CYS A 206 31.60 3.73 -4.82
CA CYS A 206 31.86 4.59 -3.67
C CYS A 206 33.12 4.14 -2.90
N ALA A 207 33.34 2.82 -2.80
CA ALA A 207 34.53 2.25 -2.18
C ALA A 207 35.83 2.69 -2.83
N GLU A 208 35.86 2.81 -4.16
CA GLU A 208 37.08 3.21 -4.90
C GLU A 208 37.55 4.63 -4.57
N VAL A 209 36.69 5.46 -3.98
CA VAL A 209 36.99 6.86 -3.63
C VAL A 209 36.82 7.13 -2.12
N ASP A 210 36.77 6.07 -1.31
CA ASP A 210 36.61 6.13 0.14
C ASP A 210 35.34 6.90 0.61
N ASP A 211 34.28 6.90 -0.20
CA ASP A 211 33.00 7.56 0.10
C ASP A 211 32.06 6.63 0.88
N ASP A 212 32.33 6.46 2.18
CA ASP A 212 31.50 5.62 3.04
C ASP A 212 30.06 6.12 3.17
N LEU A 213 29.85 7.46 3.18
CA LEU A 213 28.52 8.04 3.25
C LEU A 213 27.70 7.72 1.99
N GLY A 214 28.29 7.89 0.81
CA GLY A 214 27.67 7.51 -0.46
C GLY A 214 27.36 6.03 -0.52
N ALA A 215 28.29 5.17 -0.09
CA ALA A 215 28.07 3.73 -0.02
C ALA A 215 26.90 3.36 0.92
N ALA A 216 26.76 4.03 2.07
CA ALA A 216 25.66 3.83 3.00
C ALA A 216 24.31 4.27 2.39
N VAL A 217 24.26 5.41 1.71
CA VAL A 217 23.03 5.91 1.04
C VAL A 217 22.59 4.96 -0.08
N VAL A 218 23.52 4.52 -0.94
CA VAL A 218 23.21 3.57 -2.02
C VAL A 218 22.77 2.22 -1.43
N THR A 219 23.43 1.74 -0.38
CA THR A 219 23.03 0.50 0.32
C THR A 219 21.60 0.59 0.87
N ALA A 220 21.23 1.72 1.47
CA ALA A 220 19.86 1.92 1.95
C ALA A 220 18.82 1.91 0.82
N ARG A 221 19.16 2.46 -0.35
CA ARG A 221 18.30 2.40 -1.55
C ARG A 221 18.12 0.98 -2.07
N LEU A 222 19.20 0.21 -2.18
CA LEU A 222 19.18 -1.19 -2.59
C LEU A 222 18.39 -2.06 -1.60
N VAL A 223 18.56 -1.83 -0.29
CA VAL A 223 17.78 -2.52 0.74
C VAL A 223 16.29 -2.21 0.60
N ARG A 224 15.93 -0.94 0.40
CA ARG A 224 14.54 -0.54 0.13
C ARG A 224 14.00 -1.26 -1.11
N ASP A 225 14.77 -1.31 -2.19
CA ASP A 225 14.35 -1.94 -3.44
C ASP A 225 14.21 -3.47 -3.33
N LEU A 226 15.07 -4.15 -2.56
CA LEU A 226 14.96 -5.58 -2.27
C LEU A 226 13.74 -5.89 -1.39
N MET A 227 13.45 -5.06 -0.39
CA MET A 227 12.22 -5.22 0.40
C MET A 227 10.97 -5.09 -0.48
N ARG A 228 10.94 -4.10 -1.37
CA ARG A 228 9.82 -3.89 -2.31
C ARG A 228 9.71 -5.01 -3.34
N LEU A 229 10.84 -5.56 -3.80
CA LEU A 229 10.86 -6.76 -4.62
C LEU A 229 10.21 -7.94 -3.91
N ALA A 230 10.53 -8.16 -2.63
CA ALA A 230 9.90 -9.22 -1.83
C ALA A 230 8.37 -9.05 -1.74
N PHE A 231 7.85 -7.83 -1.53
CA PHE A 231 6.40 -7.57 -1.55
C PHE A 231 5.76 -8.01 -2.88
N LEU A 232 6.35 -7.65 -4.03
CA LEU A 232 5.87 -8.06 -5.35
C LEU A 232 5.95 -9.59 -5.55
N MET A 233 7.00 -10.23 -5.04
CA MET A 233 7.16 -11.70 -5.07
C MET A 233 6.11 -12.42 -4.21
N HIS A 234 5.70 -11.83 -3.08
CA HIS A 234 4.66 -12.37 -2.20
C HIS A 234 3.22 -11.95 -2.58
N ARG A 235 3.04 -11.18 -3.66
CA ARG A 235 1.73 -10.61 -4.07
C ARG A 235 1.09 -9.73 -2.99
N CYS A 236 1.92 -9.06 -2.19
CA CYS A 236 1.50 -8.12 -1.16
C CYS A 236 1.83 -6.69 -1.60
N TYR A 237 0.98 -5.73 -1.23
CA TYR A 237 1.26 -4.32 -1.47
C TYR A 237 2.18 -3.75 -0.39
N ALA A 238 3.27 -3.10 -0.80
CA ALA A 238 4.19 -2.44 0.13
C ALA A 238 3.52 -1.20 0.75
N PRO A 239 3.60 -1.00 2.08
CA PRO A 239 3.04 0.18 2.71
C PRO A 239 4.02 1.37 2.71
N TYR A 240 3.58 2.51 3.26
CA TYR A 240 4.42 3.70 3.48
C TYR A 240 5.73 3.36 4.21
N SER A 241 6.77 4.16 3.92
CA SER A 241 8.15 3.98 4.38
C SER A 241 8.26 3.67 5.87
N LYS A 242 7.48 4.38 6.70
CA LYS A 242 7.46 4.17 8.15
C LYS A 242 7.22 2.71 8.53
N TRP A 243 6.27 2.03 7.88
CA TRP A 243 5.85 0.65 8.23
C TRP A 243 6.48 -0.41 7.31
N LEU A 244 7.31 -0.01 6.35
CA LEU A 244 7.91 -0.94 5.37
C LEU A 244 8.67 -2.07 6.06
N GLY A 245 9.49 -1.77 7.07
CA GLY A 245 10.23 -2.78 7.84
C GLY A 245 9.33 -3.73 8.63
N SER A 246 8.34 -3.19 9.32
CA SER A 246 7.37 -3.98 10.10
C SER A 246 6.51 -4.88 9.23
N ALA A 247 6.11 -4.39 8.05
CA ALA A 247 5.36 -5.16 7.07
C ALA A 247 6.22 -6.24 6.41
N PHE A 248 7.46 -5.90 6.06
CA PHE A 248 8.42 -6.84 5.47
C PHE A 248 8.70 -8.01 6.41
N ALA A 249 8.82 -7.75 7.72
CA ALA A 249 9.01 -8.79 8.73
C ALA A 249 7.84 -9.77 8.87
N ARG A 250 6.67 -9.47 8.28
CA ARG A 250 5.50 -10.38 8.24
C ARG A 250 5.46 -11.24 6.98
N LEU A 251 6.34 -11.00 6.00
CA LEU A 251 6.43 -11.81 4.79
C LEU A 251 7.15 -13.14 5.06
N ASP A 252 6.72 -14.20 4.39
CA ASP A 252 7.36 -15.52 4.43
C ASP A 252 8.54 -15.60 3.46
N THR A 253 9.51 -14.70 3.62
CA THR A 253 10.70 -14.61 2.77
C THR A 253 11.74 -15.68 3.12
N ASP A 254 12.71 -15.94 2.22
CA ASP A 254 13.92 -16.70 2.55
C ASP A 254 14.53 -16.15 3.86
N PRO A 255 14.72 -17.00 4.90
CA PRO A 255 15.21 -16.58 6.21
C PRO A 255 16.55 -15.84 6.19
N ALA A 256 17.35 -16.01 5.14
CA ALA A 256 18.62 -15.31 4.98
C ALA A 256 18.46 -13.84 4.57
N LEU A 257 17.34 -13.46 3.93
CA LEU A 257 17.16 -12.12 3.35
C LEU A 257 17.18 -11.03 4.41
N ALA A 258 16.30 -11.10 5.41
CA ALA A 258 16.16 -10.03 6.40
C ALA A 258 17.45 -9.82 7.23
N PRO A 259 18.16 -10.86 7.72
CA PRO A 259 19.46 -10.71 8.36
C PRO A 259 20.51 -10.06 7.45
N ALA A 260 20.61 -10.47 6.18
CA ALA A 260 21.57 -9.92 5.23
C ALA A 260 21.32 -8.43 4.96
N LEU A 261 20.06 -8.02 4.78
CA LEU A 261 19.71 -6.61 4.60
C LEU A 261 20.10 -5.74 5.81
N ARG A 262 19.84 -6.23 7.04
CA ARG A 262 20.23 -5.53 8.28
C ARG A 262 21.75 -5.42 8.42
N ALA A 263 22.47 -6.52 8.13
CA ALA A 263 23.91 -6.57 8.21
C ALA A 263 24.58 -5.65 7.17
N ALA A 264 24.02 -5.54 5.96
CA ALA A 264 24.49 -4.60 4.94
C ALA A 264 24.38 -3.14 5.39
N LEU A 265 23.26 -2.75 6.01
CA LEU A 265 23.06 -1.40 6.56
C LEU A 265 24.00 -1.09 7.73
N ALA A 266 24.28 -2.08 8.57
CA ALA A 266 25.12 -1.93 9.75
C ALA A 266 26.62 -2.15 9.48
N ALA A 267 26.99 -2.48 8.23
CA ALA A 267 28.36 -2.84 7.89
C ALA A 267 29.33 -1.65 8.09
N PRO A 268 30.42 -1.85 8.86
CA PRO A 268 31.39 -0.79 9.17
C PRO A 268 32.42 -0.58 8.05
N ASP A 269 32.46 -1.48 7.07
CA ASP A 269 33.47 -1.51 6.01
C ASP A 269 32.87 -2.02 4.69
N HIS A 270 33.53 -1.68 3.58
CA HIS A 270 33.09 -2.01 2.23
C HIS A 270 33.02 -3.52 1.97
N ALA A 271 33.96 -4.31 2.48
CA ALA A 271 34.00 -5.74 2.23
C ALA A 271 32.83 -6.46 2.92
N SER A 272 32.52 -6.08 4.15
CA SER A 272 31.35 -6.58 4.88
C SER A 272 30.05 -6.16 4.23
N ARG A 273 29.95 -4.90 3.78
CA ARG A 273 28.77 -4.37 3.09
C ARG A 273 28.49 -5.10 1.78
N GLU A 274 29.50 -5.28 0.94
CA GLU A 274 29.40 -6.04 -0.32
C GLU A 274 28.95 -7.47 -0.07
N ARG A 275 29.58 -8.16 0.89
CA ARG A 275 29.25 -9.55 1.22
C ARG A 275 27.77 -9.70 1.58
N HIS A 276 27.26 -8.85 2.47
CA HIS A 276 25.87 -8.91 2.93
C HIS A 276 24.86 -8.49 1.86
N LEU A 277 25.20 -7.50 1.02
CA LEU A 277 24.36 -7.18 -0.15
C LEU A 277 24.28 -8.36 -1.12
N CYS A 278 25.40 -9.01 -1.41
CA CYS A 278 25.40 -10.20 -2.26
C CYS A 278 24.57 -11.35 -1.66
N GLU A 279 24.69 -11.62 -0.36
CA GLU A 279 23.85 -12.61 0.33
C GLU A 279 22.35 -12.31 0.15
N ALA A 280 21.96 -11.04 0.29
CA ALA A 280 20.59 -10.59 0.06
C ALA A 280 20.15 -10.75 -1.41
N TYR A 281 21.02 -10.42 -2.36
CA TYR A 281 20.76 -10.59 -3.79
C TYR A 281 20.53 -12.05 -4.18
N GLU A 282 21.42 -12.94 -3.73
CA GLU A 282 21.31 -14.38 -4.02
C GLU A 282 20.05 -14.97 -3.40
N SER A 283 19.66 -14.49 -2.21
CA SER A 283 18.41 -14.86 -1.54
C SER A 283 17.16 -14.44 -2.33
N ALA A 284 17.13 -13.19 -2.79
CA ALA A 284 16.06 -12.70 -3.67
C ALA A 284 16.03 -13.46 -5.01
N ALA A 285 17.18 -13.80 -5.58
CA ALA A 285 17.29 -14.56 -6.83
C ALA A 285 16.78 -16.01 -6.69
N ARG A 286 17.07 -16.69 -5.58
CA ARG A 286 16.50 -18.02 -5.30
C ARG A 286 14.98 -17.95 -5.16
N THR A 287 14.47 -16.93 -4.48
CA THR A 287 13.03 -16.69 -4.34
C THR A 287 12.38 -16.40 -5.69
N HIS A 288 13.03 -15.61 -6.56
CA HIS A 288 12.57 -15.40 -7.94
C HIS A 288 12.41 -16.72 -8.70
N ASN A 289 13.43 -17.59 -8.65
CA ASN A 289 13.39 -18.88 -9.35
C ASN A 289 12.26 -19.79 -8.84
N SER A 290 11.98 -19.79 -7.52
CA SER A 290 10.91 -20.62 -6.96
C SER A 290 9.51 -20.17 -7.40
N LEU A 291 9.34 -18.92 -7.86
CA LEU A 291 8.07 -18.45 -8.41
C LEU A 291 7.74 -19.03 -9.79
N GLY A 292 8.71 -19.63 -10.50
CA GLY A 292 8.49 -20.23 -11.82
C GLY A 292 8.03 -19.23 -12.89
N LEU A 293 8.35 -17.94 -12.73
CA LEU A 293 7.92 -16.89 -13.66
C LEU A 293 8.78 -16.84 -14.93
N THR A 294 10.02 -17.34 -14.87
CA THR A 294 10.99 -17.41 -15.96
C THR A 294 11.65 -18.78 -15.96
N GLU A 295 12.43 -19.09 -17.00
CA GLU A 295 13.42 -20.17 -16.91
C GLU A 295 14.35 -19.92 -15.70
N PRO A 296 14.81 -20.96 -14.99
CA PRO A 296 15.71 -20.81 -13.85
C PRO A 296 17.00 -20.09 -14.25
N LEU A 297 17.37 -19.06 -13.49
CA LEU A 297 18.61 -18.32 -13.66
C LEU A 297 19.61 -18.72 -12.58
N ASP A 298 20.89 -18.74 -12.92
CA ASP A 298 21.96 -18.90 -11.93
C ASP A 298 21.95 -17.74 -10.91
N PRO A 299 21.67 -18.02 -9.62
CA PRO A 299 21.45 -17.01 -8.60
C PRO A 299 22.73 -16.49 -7.95
N THR A 300 23.92 -17.01 -8.30
CA THR A 300 25.16 -16.63 -7.60
C THR A 300 25.67 -15.25 -7.99
N ARG A 301 26.35 -14.57 -7.06
CA ARG A 301 27.11 -13.36 -7.35
C ARG A 301 28.27 -13.62 -8.32
N ARG A 302 28.74 -12.55 -8.95
CA ARG A 302 29.89 -12.55 -9.90
C ARG A 302 30.48 -11.15 -10.01
N SER A 303 31.67 -11.03 -10.59
CA SER A 303 32.31 -9.74 -10.80
C SER A 303 31.50 -8.82 -11.70
N TYR A 304 31.47 -7.52 -11.38
CA TYR A 304 30.89 -6.52 -12.25
C TYR A 304 31.82 -6.20 -13.43
N HIS A 305 31.68 -6.93 -14.53
CA HIS A 305 32.61 -6.88 -15.67
C HIS A 305 34.07 -7.10 -15.20
N SER A 306 34.97 -6.18 -15.49
CA SER A 306 36.38 -6.21 -15.07
C SER A 306 36.65 -5.54 -13.72
N ARG A 307 35.60 -5.13 -12.99
CA ARG A 307 35.73 -4.39 -11.72
C ARG A 307 35.92 -5.36 -10.53
N PRO A 308 36.59 -4.90 -9.46
CA PRO A 308 36.96 -5.78 -8.33
C PRO A 308 35.82 -6.09 -7.36
N TYR A 309 34.61 -5.54 -7.58
CA TYR A 309 33.46 -5.74 -6.71
C TYR A 309 32.42 -6.72 -7.30
N GLN A 310 31.72 -7.42 -6.41
CA GLN A 310 30.75 -8.46 -6.73
C GLN A 310 29.32 -7.91 -6.80
N VAL A 311 28.54 -8.40 -7.77
CA VAL A 311 27.13 -8.07 -7.96
C VAL A 311 26.33 -9.30 -8.39
N LEU A 312 25.00 -9.17 -8.50
CA LEU A 312 24.15 -10.23 -9.04
C LEU A 312 24.12 -10.23 -10.58
N HIS A 313 24.29 -9.06 -11.21
CA HIS A 313 23.79 -8.75 -12.56
C HIS A 313 22.27 -8.93 -12.58
N ALA A 314 21.60 -8.11 -11.76
CA ALA A 314 20.16 -8.11 -11.59
C ALA A 314 19.39 -7.82 -12.89
N ASP A 315 20.05 -7.21 -13.88
CA ASP A 315 19.50 -6.98 -15.22
C ASP A 315 19.16 -8.30 -15.94
N ARG A 316 19.85 -9.40 -15.62
CA ARG A 316 19.54 -10.74 -16.14
C ARG A 316 18.12 -11.18 -15.75
N PHE A 317 17.72 -10.90 -14.51
CA PHE A 317 16.38 -11.19 -13.99
C PHE A 317 15.34 -10.25 -14.59
N ALA A 318 15.67 -8.96 -14.71
CA ALA A 318 14.81 -7.97 -15.36
C ALA A 318 14.51 -8.34 -16.83
N GLN A 319 15.54 -8.68 -17.60
CA GLN A 319 15.41 -9.09 -19.01
C GLN A 319 14.65 -10.40 -19.16
N ALA A 320 14.91 -11.39 -18.29
CA ALA A 320 14.18 -12.66 -18.32
C ALA A 320 12.68 -12.44 -18.08
N LEU A 321 12.29 -11.64 -17.09
CA LEU A 321 10.88 -11.29 -16.86
C LEU A 321 10.29 -10.50 -18.02
N ARG A 322 11.02 -9.51 -18.55
CA ARG A 322 10.57 -8.69 -19.68
C ARG A 322 10.18 -9.56 -20.88
N ARG A 323 10.93 -10.61 -21.19
CA ARG A 323 10.57 -11.56 -22.27
C ARG A 323 9.25 -12.29 -22.04
N THR A 324 8.77 -12.35 -20.81
CA THR A 324 7.48 -12.99 -20.44
C THR A 324 6.29 -12.03 -20.41
N VAL A 325 6.53 -10.73 -20.60
CA VAL A 325 5.47 -9.72 -20.69
C VAL A 325 4.96 -9.70 -22.13
N THR A 326 3.74 -10.17 -22.35
CA THR A 326 3.09 -10.27 -23.66
C THR A 326 1.96 -9.26 -23.85
N ASP A 327 1.49 -8.65 -22.76
CA ASP A 327 0.43 -7.64 -22.81
C ASP A 327 0.84 -6.45 -23.69
N PRO A 328 0.02 -6.07 -24.70
CA PRO A 328 0.39 -5.03 -25.66
C PRO A 328 0.53 -3.63 -25.04
N GLU A 329 -0.10 -3.36 -23.89
CA GLU A 329 0.06 -2.08 -23.20
C GLU A 329 1.38 -2.01 -22.41
N LEU A 330 1.98 -3.15 -22.09
CA LEU A 330 3.16 -3.24 -21.21
C LEU A 330 4.45 -3.65 -21.94
N ARG A 331 4.35 -4.56 -22.93
CA ARG A 331 5.50 -5.26 -23.52
C ARG A 331 6.50 -4.32 -24.21
N ASP A 332 6.04 -3.14 -24.63
CA ASP A 332 6.82 -2.15 -25.37
C ASP A 332 7.23 -0.95 -24.48
N LEU A 333 6.71 -0.85 -23.24
CA LEU A 333 7.05 0.22 -22.31
C LEU A 333 8.50 0.11 -21.81
N PRO A 334 9.23 1.20 -21.55
CA PRO A 334 10.47 1.12 -20.78
C PRO A 334 10.21 0.55 -19.38
N LEU A 335 11.20 -0.12 -18.77
CA LEU A 335 11.08 -0.71 -17.41
C LEU A 335 11.13 0.36 -16.30
N ILE A 336 10.23 1.34 -16.37
CA ILE A 336 10.12 2.44 -15.41
C ILE A 336 9.30 2.00 -14.17
N GLY A 337 8.32 1.12 -14.37
CA GLY A 337 7.48 0.60 -13.29
C GLY A 337 6.20 1.40 -13.01
N ALA A 338 5.54 1.11 -11.89
CA ALA A 338 4.40 1.87 -11.38
C ALA A 338 4.85 3.19 -10.72
N VAL A 339 3.91 4.10 -10.49
CA VAL A 339 4.16 5.44 -9.91
C VAL A 339 5.08 5.42 -8.69
N ASP A 340 4.86 4.50 -7.77
CA ASP A 340 5.61 4.45 -6.53
C ASP A 340 7.00 3.78 -6.67
N GLN A 341 7.33 3.24 -7.85
CA GLN A 341 8.69 2.76 -8.18
C GLN A 341 9.58 3.87 -8.71
N TRP A 342 9.04 5.00 -9.17
CA TRP A 342 9.83 6.14 -9.69
C TRP A 342 9.56 7.47 -8.97
N ALA A 343 8.50 7.57 -8.17
CA ALA A 343 8.23 8.71 -7.30
C ALA A 343 8.03 8.29 -5.84
N ASP A 344 8.60 9.07 -4.92
CA ASP A 344 8.38 8.93 -3.47
C ASP A 344 7.91 10.23 -2.79
N ASN A 345 7.55 11.25 -3.58
CA ASN A 345 6.97 12.48 -3.09
C ASN A 345 5.52 12.25 -2.59
N THR A 346 5.29 12.50 -1.29
CA THR A 346 3.99 12.29 -0.65
C THR A 346 2.88 13.16 -1.26
N ASP A 347 3.17 14.40 -1.63
CA ASP A 347 2.17 15.32 -2.19
C ASP A 347 1.70 14.85 -3.57
N LEU A 348 2.62 14.33 -4.39
CA LEU A 348 2.32 13.71 -5.68
C LEU A 348 1.51 12.43 -5.48
N LEU A 349 1.99 11.48 -4.68
CA LEU A 349 1.29 10.20 -4.43
C LEU A 349 -0.06 10.38 -3.71
N GLY A 350 -0.27 11.55 -3.09
CA GLY A 350 -1.52 11.98 -2.49
C GLY A 350 -2.57 12.45 -3.49
N ARG A 351 -2.22 12.65 -4.77
CA ARG A 351 -3.04 13.29 -5.81
C ARG A 351 -3.31 12.34 -6.98
N PRO A 352 -4.38 11.51 -6.90
CA PRO A 352 -4.67 10.51 -7.93
C PRO A 352 -4.81 11.08 -9.35
N ASP A 353 -5.33 12.31 -9.47
CA ASP A 353 -5.45 13.03 -10.73
C ASP A 353 -4.10 13.32 -11.40
N ILE A 354 -3.13 13.81 -10.61
CA ILE A 354 -1.79 14.15 -11.10
C ILE A 354 -1.00 12.87 -11.39
N VAL A 355 -1.11 11.88 -10.52
CA VAL A 355 -0.46 10.57 -10.70
C VAL A 355 -0.89 9.93 -12.01
N HIS A 356 -2.21 9.91 -12.27
CA HIS A 356 -2.74 9.32 -13.49
C HIS A 356 -2.20 10.02 -14.74
N ALA A 357 -2.24 11.36 -14.76
CA ALA A 357 -1.73 12.15 -15.87
C ALA A 357 -0.22 11.91 -16.14
N ALA A 358 0.58 11.76 -15.08
CA ALA A 358 2.00 11.44 -15.21
C ALA A 358 2.23 10.06 -15.83
N VAL A 359 1.42 9.06 -15.46
CA VAL A 359 1.50 7.70 -15.99
C VAL A 359 1.03 7.64 -17.44
N ASP A 360 -0.06 8.33 -17.79
CA ASP A 360 -0.51 8.46 -19.18
C ASP A 360 0.61 9.06 -20.05
N THR A 361 1.28 10.12 -19.56
CA THR A 361 2.43 10.73 -20.25
C THR A 361 3.58 9.75 -20.45
N LEU A 362 3.95 8.98 -19.42
CA LEU A 362 5.03 7.99 -19.48
C LEU A 362 4.71 6.79 -20.38
N THR A 363 3.43 6.47 -20.53
CA THR A 363 2.96 5.34 -21.36
C THR A 363 2.49 5.77 -22.76
N GLY A 364 2.55 7.06 -23.08
CA GLY A 364 2.19 7.61 -24.39
C GLY A 364 0.69 7.57 -24.69
N ARG A 365 -0.15 7.77 -23.66
CA ARG A 365 -1.62 7.75 -23.75
C ARG A 365 -2.26 9.13 -23.62
#